data_AF-A0A833S8C5-F1
#
_entry.id   AF-A0A833S8C5-F1
#
_cell.length_a   1.000
_cell.length_b   1.000
_cell.length_c   1.000
_cell.angle_alpha   90.00
_cell.angle_beta   90.00
_cell.angle_gamma   90.00
#
_symmetry.space_group_name_H-M   'P 1'
#
loop_
_entity.id
_entity.type
_entity.pdbx_description
1 polymer ?
#
loop_
_entity_poly.entity_id
_entity_poly.type
_entity_poly.pdbx_seq_one_letter_code
_entity_poly.pdbx_strand_id
1 'polypeptide(L)' 'MLEKTSNADNNQLSKEDYLIMRAKDALPIDIYAAKSWLITARSLFPHSAKVQNLIIDIFW' A
#
# COMPACT_ATOMS: atom_id res chain seq x y z
N MET A 1 22.89 2.91 27.27
CA MET A 1 22.18 3.38 26.07
C MET A 1 21.55 2.16 25.42
N LEU A 2 20.27 1.93 25.70
CA LEU A 2 19.45 0.98 24.93
C LEU A 2 18.51 1.86 24.12
N GLU A 3 18.77 1.95 22.83
CA GLU A 3 17.90 2.64 21.89
C GLU A 3 16.55 1.91 21.90
N LYS A 4 15.51 2.57 22.42
CA LYS A 4 14.16 2.03 22.42
C LYS A 4 13.69 1.91 20.97
N THR A 5 13.87 0.72 20.42
CA THR A 5 12.99 0.13 19.42
C THR A 5 11.53 0.33 19.85
N SER A 6 10.67 0.56 18.87
CA SER A 6 9.19 0.68 18.97
C SER A 6 8.63 2.05 19.39
N ASN A 7 8.63 3.01 18.46
CA ASN A 7 7.41 3.79 18.24
C ASN A 7 6.47 2.95 17.36
N ALA A 8 5.96 1.88 17.96
CA ALA A 8 4.71 1.27 17.55
C ALA A 8 3.59 2.22 18.02
N ASP A 9 3.46 3.36 17.32
CA ASP A 9 2.25 4.14 17.45
C ASP A 9 1.11 3.27 16.89
N ASN A 10 0.19 2.95 17.79
CA ASN A 10 -0.92 2.01 17.66
C ASN A 10 -1.98 2.57 16.69
N ASN A 11 -1.59 2.83 15.46
CA ASN A 11 -2.53 2.99 14.36
C ASN A 11 -2.34 1.75 13.50
N GLN A 12 -3.03 0.67 13.89
CA GLN A 12 -3.07 -0.56 13.13
C GLN A 12 -3.57 -0.22 11.73
N LEU A 13 -2.63 -0.01 10.81
CA LEU A 13 -2.91 0.33 9.43
C LEU A 13 -3.88 -0.74 8.90
N SER A 14 -5.02 -0.30 8.36
CA SER A 14 -5.94 -1.22 7.72
C SER A 14 -5.17 -2.02 6.68
N LYS A 15 -5.50 -3.31 6.52
CA LYS A 15 -4.84 -4.17 5.52
C LYS A 15 -4.87 -3.53 4.13
N GLU A 16 -5.93 -2.79 3.84
CA GLU A 16 -6.07 -1.96 2.64
C GLU A 16 -5.01 -0.86 2.56
N ASP A 17 -4.93 0.00 3.59
CA ASP A 17 -4.00 1.12 3.62
C ASP A 17 -2.54 0.63 3.61
N TYR A 18 -2.25 -0.55 4.18
CA TYR A 18 -0.93 -1.19 4.11
C TYR A 18 -0.56 -1.57 2.66
N LEU A 19 -1.48 -2.18 1.90
CA LEU A 19 -1.22 -2.54 0.51
C LEU A 19 -1.05 -1.30 -0.38
N ILE A 20 -1.84 -0.25 -0.13
CA ILE A 20 -1.72 1.06 -0.80
C ILE A 20 -0.36 1.69 -0.50
N MET A 21 0.07 1.68 0.76
CA MET A 21 1.39 2.18 1.16
C MET A 21 2.51 1.42 0.44
N ARG A 22 2.48 0.08 0.43
CA ARG A 22 3.49 -0.74 -0.26
C ARG A 22 3.53 -0.50 -1.76
N ALA A 23 2.37 -0.29 -2.39
CA ALA A 23 2.31 0.06 -3.81
C ALA A 23 2.99 1.41 -4.10
N LYS A 24 2.73 2.42 -3.26
CA LYS A 24 3.33 3.75 -3.39
C LYS A 24 4.84 3.74 -3.17
N ASP A 25 5.30 3.02 -2.15
CA ASP A 25 6.73 2.90 -1.84
C ASP A 25 7.49 2.16 -2.95
N ALA A 26 6.86 1.17 -3.58
CA ALA A 26 7.46 0.42 -4.68
C ALA A 26 7.46 1.22 -6.00
N LEU A 27 6.50 2.12 -6.23
CA LEU A 27 6.33 2.83 -7.49
C LEU A 27 7.60 3.51 -8.05
N PRO A 28 8.40 4.26 -7.26
CA PRO A 28 9.62 4.89 -7.77
C PRO A 28 10.78 3.91 -8.01
N ILE A 29 10.70 2.68 -7.49
CA ILE A 29 11.77 1.68 -7.53
C ILE A 29 11.49 0.62 -8.60
N ASP A 30 10.28 0.07 -8.59
CA ASP A 30 9.82 -1.00 -9.46
C ASP A 30 8.30 -0.89 -9.69
N ILE A 31 7.94 -0.45 -10.90
CA ILE A 31 6.55 -0.32 -11.33
C ILE A 31 5.81 -1.65 -11.34
N TYR A 32 6.48 -2.77 -11.62
CA TYR A 32 5.83 -4.10 -11.64
C TYR A 32 5.52 -4.57 -10.21
N ALA A 33 6.40 -4.28 -9.25
CA ALA A 33 6.12 -4.52 -7.84
C ALA A 33 4.92 -3.67 -7.37
N ALA A 34 4.88 -2.37 -7.71
CA ALA A 34 3.75 -1.49 -7.38
C ALA A 34 2.42 -2.00 -7.95
N LYS A 35 2.42 -2.42 -9.23
CA LYS A 35 1.27 -3.03 -9.88
C LYS A 35 0.83 -4.33 -9.21
N SER A 36 1.78 -5.17 -8.77
CA SER A 36 1.48 -6.42 -8.05
C SER A 36 0.76 -6.15 -6.72
N TRP A 37 1.25 -5.18 -5.94
CA TRP A 37 0.58 -4.76 -4.70
C TRP A 37 -0.84 -4.24 -4.96
N LEU A 38 -1.04 -3.46 -6.02
CA LEU A 38 -2.36 -2.94 -6.40
C LEU A 38 -3.33 -4.03 -6.86
N ILE A 39 -2.86 -5.02 -7.62
CA ILE A 39 -3.68 -6.17 -8.03
C ILE A 39 -4.15 -6.92 -6.78
N THR A 40 -3.25 -7.19 -5.84
CA THR A 40 -3.61 -7.81 -4.55
C THR A 40 -4.63 -6.98 -3.79
N ALA A 41 -4.43 -5.66 -3.70
CA ALA A 41 -5.37 -4.76 -3.05
C ALA A 41 -6.76 -4.80 -3.70
N ARG A 42 -6.83 -4.81 -5.04
CA ARG A 42 -8.11 -4.87 -5.77
C ARG A 42 -8.82 -6.21 -5.60
N SER A 43 -8.08 -7.32 -5.57
CA SER A 43 -8.66 -8.65 -5.31
C SER A 43 -9.28 -8.75 -3.91
N LEU A 44 -8.67 -8.11 -2.91
CA LEU A 44 -9.15 -8.14 -1.53
C LEU A 44 -10.20 -7.06 -1.22
N PHE A 45 -10.11 -5.91 -1.88
CA PHE A 45 -10.95 -4.73 -1.64
C PHE A 45 -11.57 -4.21 -2.96
N PRO A 46 -12.42 -5.00 -3.63
CA PRO A 46 -12.93 -4.66 -4.97
C PRO A 46 -13.81 -3.40 -5.01
N HIS A 47 -14.38 -2.99 -3.88
CA HIS A 47 -15.23 -1.80 -3.75
C HIS A 47 -14.51 -0.61 -3.10
N SER A 48 -13.18 -0.69 -2.91
CA SER A 48 -12.41 0.43 -2.39
C SER A 48 -12.19 1.50 -3.46
N ALA A 49 -12.76 2.68 -3.23
CA ALA A 49 -12.47 3.87 -4.03
C ALA A 49 -10.99 4.26 -3.96
N LYS A 50 -10.31 4.04 -2.81
CA LYS A 50 -8.88 4.36 -2.66
C LYS A 50 -8.01 3.51 -3.58
N VAL A 51 -8.26 2.20 -3.60
CA VAL A 51 -7.53 1.26 -4.47
C VAL A 51 -7.87 1.53 -5.94
N GLN A 52 -9.14 1.79 -6.25
CA GLN A 52 -9.55 2.09 -7.62
C GLN A 52 -8.90 3.36 -8.16
N ASN A 53 -8.89 4.45 -7.39
CA ASN A 53 -8.24 5.70 -7.78
C ASN A 53 -6.73 5.50 -7.99
N LEU A 54 -6.06 4.81 -7.06
CA LEU A 54 -4.62 4.57 -7.20
C LEU A 54 -4.28 3.68 -8.40
N ILE A 55 -5.18 2.75 -8.78
CA ILE A 55 -5.02 1.96 -10.02
C ILE A 55 -5.13 2.85 -11.25
N ILE A 56 -6.10 3.77 -11.29
CA ILE A 56 -6.23 4.72 -12.40
C ILE A 56 -4.93 5.53 -12.53
N ASP A 57 -4.39 6.04 -11.42
CA ASP A 57 -3.17 6.85 -11.40
C ASP A 57 -1.89 6.10 -11.82
N ILE A 58 -1.81 4.78 -11.59
CA ILE A 58 -0.60 3.97 -11.89
C ILE A 58 -0.68 3.25 -13.24
N PHE A 59 -1.88 2.96 -13.74
CA PHE A 59 -2.08 2.21 -14.98
C PHE A 59 -2.44 3.06 -16.20
N TRP A 60 -2.73 4.36 -16.02
CA TRP A 60 -3.06 5.30 -17.09
C TRP A 60 -2.24 6.58 -16.97
#